data_AF-A0A2N5KJ51-F1
#
_entry.id   AF-A0A2N5KJ51-F1
#
_cell.length_a   1.000
_cell.length_b   1.000
_cell.length_c   1.000
_cell.angle_alpha   90.00
_cell.angle_beta   90.00
_cell.angle_gamma   90.00
#
_symmetry.space_group_name_H-M   'P 1'
#
loop_
_entity.id
_entity.type
_entity.pdbx_description
1 polymer ?
#
loop_
_entity_poly.entity_id
_entity_poly.type
_entity_poly.pdbx_seq_one_letter_code
_entity_poly.pdbx_strand_id
1 'polypeptide(L)'
;MGNRKRRRRGVEPTDEWEQIELLCWWPEQLAYEEIRPLVLFGLPVAERAERTGSSERTLYRRISRFELEGVGSLFATAGAERRALPPAMRRFVVDLKAEHPPMRPYEISTVCYVRFGRRPDYRTVEWVLAEEPMPLRLVRRFPPYREIAEPRERRMAVVRLHAEGWNVKSIASYLKTARTTVYRTLKSGSERGSRASTTNPTPGAASGRRTCGR
;
A
#
# COMPACT_ATOMS: atom_id res chain seq x y z
N MET A 1 27.67 12.92 40.89
CA MET A 1 26.45 13.71 41.16
C MET A 1 25.26 12.75 41.25
N GLY A 2 24.68 12.61 42.44
CA GLY A 2 23.62 11.63 42.70
C GLY A 2 22.31 12.00 41.99
N ASN A 3 21.82 11.09 41.15
CA ASN A 3 20.49 11.18 40.57
C ASN A 3 19.47 10.97 41.70
N ARG A 4 18.96 12.06 42.29
CA ARG A 4 17.86 12.01 43.25
C ARG A 4 16.68 11.35 42.54
N LYS A 5 16.43 10.06 42.84
CA LYS A 5 15.18 9.37 42.51
C LYS A 5 14.06 10.32 42.94
N ARG A 6 13.35 10.93 41.98
CA ARG A 6 12.12 11.67 42.27
C ARG A 6 11.22 10.69 43.00
N ARG A 7 11.10 10.83 44.33
CA ARG A 7 10.10 10.10 45.11
C ARG A 7 8.78 10.38 44.42
N ARG A 8 8.11 9.33 43.91
CA ARG A 8 6.75 9.46 43.38
C ARG A 8 5.95 10.17 44.46
N ARG A 9 5.34 11.31 44.13
CA ARG A 9 4.37 11.93 45.04
C ARG A 9 3.26 10.89 45.18
N GLY A 10 3.12 10.32 46.37
CA GLY A 10 1.96 9.49 46.68
C GLY A 10 0.74 10.37 46.52
N VAL A 11 -0.15 9.99 45.63
CA VAL A 11 -1.48 10.58 45.48
C VAL A 11 -2.44 9.61 46.16
N GLU A 12 -3.41 10.13 46.89
CA GLU A 12 -4.46 9.27 47.49
C GLU A 12 -5.19 8.51 46.37
N PRO A 13 -5.61 7.25 46.61
CA PRO A 13 -6.44 6.51 45.68
C PRO A 13 -7.69 7.31 45.31
N THR A 14 -8.00 7.40 44.02
CA THR A 14 -9.13 8.14 43.48
C THR A 14 -9.85 7.31 42.43
N ASP A 15 -11.18 7.43 42.37
CA ASP A 15 -12.03 6.79 41.36
C ASP A 15 -12.42 7.77 40.23
N GLU A 16 -11.99 9.03 40.34
CA GLU A 16 -12.25 10.08 39.36
C GLU A 16 -11.40 9.88 38.10
N TRP A 17 -12.06 9.63 36.97
CA TRP A 17 -11.38 9.26 35.72
C TRP A 17 -10.39 10.34 35.27
N GLU A 18 -10.78 11.61 35.32
CA GLU A 18 -9.93 12.74 34.93
C GLU A 18 -8.63 12.79 35.74
N GLN A 19 -8.67 12.40 37.02
CA GLN A 19 -7.49 12.34 37.87
C GLN A 19 -6.64 11.10 37.55
N ILE A 20 -7.26 9.94 37.37
CA ILE A 20 -6.57 8.70 37.00
C ILE A 20 -5.84 8.87 35.66
N GLU A 21 -6.48 9.50 34.67
CA GLU A 21 -5.90 9.74 33.35
C GLU A 21 -4.60 10.55 33.44
N LEU A 22 -4.57 11.59 34.29
CA LEU A 22 -3.37 12.41 34.53
C LEU A 22 -2.23 11.64 35.21
N LEU A 23 -2.54 10.55 35.93
CA LEU A 23 -1.55 9.71 36.60
C LEU A 23 -1.01 8.60 35.71
N CYS A 24 -1.68 8.30 34.59
CA CYS A 24 -1.27 7.25 33.67
C CYS A 24 -0.14 7.75 32.76
N TRP A 25 1.05 7.15 32.91
CA TRP A 25 2.20 7.50 32.06
C TRP A 25 2.27 6.70 30.76
N TRP A 26 1.66 5.51 30.77
CA TRP A 26 1.70 4.56 29.65
C TRP A 26 0.30 4.35 29.07
N PRO A 27 0.14 4.30 27.75
CA PRO A 27 -1.16 4.04 27.11
C PRO A 27 -1.81 2.74 27.57
N GLU A 28 -1.01 1.71 27.85
CA GLU A 28 -1.48 0.41 28.31
C GLU A 28 -2.00 0.48 29.76
N GLN A 29 -1.40 1.34 30.58
CA GLN A 29 -1.88 1.61 31.94
C GLN A 29 -3.22 2.36 31.87
N LEU A 30 -3.33 3.36 31.00
CA LEU A 30 -4.59 4.07 30.77
C LEU A 30 -5.69 3.11 30.28
N ALA A 31 -5.37 2.28 29.29
CA ALA A 31 -6.29 1.28 28.76
C ALA A 31 -6.71 0.26 29.82
N TYR A 32 -5.81 -0.14 30.71
CA TYR A 32 -6.13 -1.01 31.83
C TYR A 32 -7.09 -0.34 32.79
N GLU A 33 -6.78 0.87 33.29
CA GLU A 33 -7.66 1.57 34.23
C GLU A 33 -9.02 1.85 33.60
N GLU A 34 -9.09 2.11 32.30
CA GLU A 34 -10.35 2.30 31.57
C GLU A 34 -11.27 1.07 31.67
N ILE A 35 -10.73 -0.15 31.44
CA ILE A 35 -11.51 -1.39 31.44
C ILE A 35 -11.57 -2.08 32.80
N ARG A 36 -10.69 -1.73 33.74
CA ARG A 36 -10.55 -2.41 35.03
C ARG A 36 -11.87 -2.46 35.81
N PRO A 37 -12.66 -1.38 35.94
CA PRO A 37 -13.95 -1.46 36.62
C PRO A 37 -14.97 -2.37 35.92
N LEU A 38 -14.88 -2.48 34.59
CA LEU A 38 -15.76 -3.34 33.80
C LEU A 38 -15.42 -4.81 34.02
N VAL A 39 -14.12 -5.15 33.96
CA VAL A 39 -13.64 -6.53 34.03
C VAL A 39 -13.57 -7.05 35.47
N LEU A 40 -13.10 -6.24 36.42
CA LEU A 40 -12.91 -6.68 37.81
C LEU A 40 -14.14 -6.48 38.69
N PHE A 41 -14.93 -5.43 38.45
CA PHE A 41 -16.01 -5.03 39.35
C PHE A 41 -17.39 -5.11 38.70
N GLY A 42 -17.48 -5.49 37.42
CA GLY A 42 -18.75 -5.68 36.70
C GLY A 42 -19.54 -4.38 36.49
N LEU A 43 -18.86 -3.24 36.45
CA LEU A 43 -19.51 -1.94 36.24
C LEU A 43 -20.19 -1.90 34.85
N PRO A 44 -21.35 -1.23 34.69
CA PRO A 44 -21.99 -1.11 33.39
C PRO A 44 -21.11 -0.39 32.34
N VAL A 45 -21.03 -0.96 31.13
CA VAL A 45 -20.23 -0.40 30.03
C VAL A 45 -20.70 0.99 29.62
N ALA A 46 -22.01 1.25 29.65
CA ALA A 46 -22.59 2.55 29.34
C ALA A 46 -22.12 3.64 30.32
N GLU A 47 -22.17 3.37 31.62
CA GLU A 47 -21.71 4.31 32.66
C GLU A 47 -20.22 4.62 32.49
N ARG A 48 -19.40 3.61 32.19
CA ARG A 48 -17.97 3.81 31.96
C ARG A 48 -17.69 4.57 30.67
N ALA A 49 -18.46 4.32 29.60
CA ALA A 49 -18.36 5.03 28.34
C ALA A 49 -18.58 6.54 28.54
N GLU A 50 -19.63 6.90 29.27
CA GLU A 50 -19.93 8.30 29.61
C GLU A 50 -18.80 8.93 30.43
N ARG A 51 -18.34 8.24 31.49
CA ARG A 51 -17.27 8.74 32.38
C ARG A 51 -15.92 8.94 31.69
N THR A 52 -15.62 8.15 30.67
CA THR A 52 -14.30 8.15 29.98
C THR A 52 -14.33 8.83 28.61
N GLY A 53 -15.50 9.19 28.10
CA GLY A 53 -15.69 9.71 26.75
C GLY A 53 -15.46 8.66 25.64
N SER A 54 -15.30 7.39 25.98
CA SER A 54 -15.12 6.29 25.04
C SER A 54 -16.46 5.78 24.51
N SER A 55 -16.48 5.28 23.26
CA SER A 55 -17.67 4.58 22.75
C SER A 55 -17.85 3.22 23.42
N GLU A 56 -19.07 2.83 23.77
CA GLU A 56 -19.38 1.49 24.31
C GLU A 56 -18.83 0.37 23.44
N ARG A 57 -18.97 0.47 22.11
CA ARG A 57 -18.43 -0.53 21.14
C ARG A 57 -16.92 -0.75 21.31
N THR A 58 -16.18 0.31 21.63
CA THR A 58 -14.72 0.21 21.85
C THR A 58 -14.41 -0.44 23.18
N LEU A 59 -15.19 -0.16 24.22
CA LEU A 59 -15.06 -0.82 25.51
C LEU A 59 -15.38 -2.31 25.41
N TYR A 60 -16.50 -2.71 24.79
CA TYR A 60 -16.82 -4.12 24.53
C TYR A 60 -15.70 -4.83 23.77
N ARG A 61 -15.18 -4.23 22.69
CA ARG A 61 -14.06 -4.80 21.93
C ARG A 61 -12.80 -4.99 22.79
N ARG A 62 -12.49 -4.04 23.67
CA ARG A 62 -11.33 -4.12 24.57
C ARG A 62 -11.53 -5.18 25.66
N ILE A 63 -12.72 -5.24 26.26
CA ILE A 63 -13.10 -6.27 27.24
C ILE A 63 -12.93 -7.66 26.62
N SER A 64 -13.54 -7.93 25.46
CA SER A 64 -13.45 -9.25 24.81
C SER A 64 -12.02 -9.66 24.48
N ARG A 65 -11.15 -8.70 24.10
CA ARG A 65 -9.73 -8.97 23.90
C ARG A 65 -9.00 -9.26 25.20
N PHE A 66 -9.31 -8.51 26.25
CA PHE A 66 -8.72 -8.73 27.57
C PHE A 66 -9.13 -10.09 28.16
N GLU A 67 -10.38 -10.50 27.96
CA GLU A 67 -10.85 -11.82 28.37
C GLU A 67 -10.15 -12.97 27.60
N LEU A 68 -9.86 -12.77 26.31
CA LEU A 68 -9.23 -13.78 25.46
C LEU A 68 -7.71 -13.85 25.63
N GLU A 69 -7.04 -12.69 25.66
CA GLU A 69 -5.58 -12.54 25.54
C GLU A 69 -4.93 -12.02 26.85
N GLY A 70 -5.75 -11.72 27.86
CA GLY A 70 -5.29 -11.18 29.15
C GLY A 70 -4.66 -9.80 29.03
N VAL A 71 -3.71 -9.53 29.93
CA VAL A 71 -2.94 -8.28 30.01
C VAL A 71 -2.16 -8.00 28.71
N GLY A 72 -1.85 -9.03 27.91
CA GLY A 72 -1.20 -8.88 26.60
C GLY A 72 -1.99 -8.02 25.60
N SER A 73 -3.32 -8.05 25.70
CA SER A 73 -4.22 -7.27 24.84
C SER A 73 -4.06 -5.75 24.97
N LEU A 74 -3.56 -5.27 26.12
CA LEU A 74 -3.40 -3.84 26.41
C LEU A 74 -2.26 -3.23 25.58
N PHE A 75 -1.24 -4.03 25.28
CA PHE A 75 -0.09 -3.66 24.46
C PHE A 75 -0.41 -3.68 22.96
N ALA A 76 -1.55 -4.26 22.56
CA ALA A 76 -1.97 -4.35 21.16
C ALA A 76 -2.48 -3.01 20.58
N THR A 77 -2.42 -1.91 21.33
CA THR A 77 -2.66 -0.56 20.82
C THR A 77 -1.52 -0.05 19.94
N ALA A 78 -0.33 -0.67 20.00
CA ALA A 78 0.75 -0.47 19.04
C ALA A 78 0.47 -1.23 17.72
N GLY A 79 -0.57 -0.78 17.02
CA GLY A 79 -0.92 -1.27 15.69
C GLY A 79 -1.64 -2.61 15.75
N ALA A 80 -2.94 -2.59 15.46
CA ALA A 80 -3.44 -3.63 14.58
C ALA A 80 -2.40 -3.75 13.46
N GLU A 81 -1.69 -4.88 13.37
CA GLU A 81 -0.71 -5.13 12.33
C GLU A 81 -1.35 -4.63 11.03
N ARG A 82 -0.96 -3.44 10.58
CA ARG A 82 -1.63 -2.78 9.45
C ARG A 82 -1.18 -3.59 8.26
N ARG A 83 -1.90 -4.68 7.99
CA ARG A 83 -1.59 -5.79 7.10
C ARG A 83 -0.44 -5.43 6.18
N ALA A 84 0.79 -5.62 6.69
CA ALA A 84 1.97 -5.00 6.12
C ALA A 84 2.03 -5.35 4.64
N LEU A 85 2.46 -4.40 3.79
CA LEU A 85 2.61 -4.72 2.38
C LEU A 85 3.58 -5.91 2.25
N PRO A 86 3.28 -6.90 1.40
CA PRO A 86 4.16 -8.03 1.21
C PRO A 86 5.59 -7.56 0.89
N PRO A 87 6.63 -8.21 1.42
CA PRO A 87 8.03 -7.84 1.19
C PRO A 87 8.38 -7.51 -0.26
N ALA A 88 7.89 -8.32 -1.21
CA ALA A 88 8.13 -8.10 -2.64
C ALA A 88 7.52 -6.79 -3.17
N MET A 89 6.33 -6.41 -2.69
CA MET A 89 5.68 -5.16 -3.07
C MET A 89 6.39 -3.95 -2.48
N ARG A 90 6.86 -4.06 -1.24
CA ARG A 90 7.62 -3.00 -0.58
C ARG A 90 8.92 -2.69 -1.32
N ARG A 91 9.68 -3.73 -1.65
CA ARG A 91 10.90 -3.62 -2.49
C ARG A 91 10.61 -3.02 -3.86
N PHE A 92 9.51 -3.44 -4.49
CA PHE A 92 9.10 -2.87 -5.78
C PHE A 92 8.77 -1.37 -5.70
N VAL A 93 8.09 -0.92 -4.64
CA VAL A 93 7.79 0.51 -4.40
C VAL A 93 9.08 1.34 -4.32
N VAL A 94 10.03 0.87 -3.53
CA VAL A 94 11.33 1.53 -3.33
C VAL A 94 12.13 1.58 -4.63
N ASP A 95 12.19 0.45 -5.35
CA ASP A 95 12.86 0.32 -6.65
C ASP A 95 12.29 1.27 -7.71
N LEU A 96 10.95 1.39 -7.75
CA LEU A 96 10.24 2.24 -8.70
C LEU A 96 10.48 3.73 -8.40
N LYS A 97 10.50 4.09 -7.10
CA LYS A 97 10.80 5.45 -6.66
C LYS A 97 12.26 5.83 -6.92
N ALA A 98 13.19 4.89 -6.75
CA ALA A 98 14.60 5.10 -7.06
C ALA A 98 14.82 5.27 -8.58
N GLU A 99 14.10 4.50 -9.41
CA GLU A 99 14.17 4.62 -10.87
C GLU A 99 13.58 5.95 -11.40
N HIS A 100 12.45 6.39 -10.85
CA HIS A 100 11.82 7.66 -11.22
C HIS A 100 11.46 8.48 -9.97
N PRO A 101 12.42 9.23 -9.38
CA PRO A 101 12.17 10.03 -8.18
C PRO A 101 10.99 11.02 -8.27
N PRO A 102 10.69 11.64 -9.43
CA PRO A 102 9.51 12.49 -9.57
C PRO A 102 8.16 11.75 -9.49
N MET A 103 8.13 10.41 -9.52
CA MET A 103 6.88 9.64 -9.49
C MET A 103 6.13 9.86 -8.17
N ARG A 104 4.83 10.16 -8.26
CA ARG A 104 3.99 10.40 -7.09
C ARG A 104 3.53 9.09 -6.45
N PRO A 105 3.30 9.04 -5.11
CA PRO A 105 2.83 7.83 -4.42
C PRO A 105 1.55 7.22 -5.01
N TYR A 106 0.61 8.06 -5.46
CA TYR A 106 -0.61 7.58 -6.14
C TYR A 106 -0.30 6.86 -7.46
N GLU A 107 0.69 7.32 -8.21
CA GLU A 107 1.10 6.70 -9.48
C GLU A 107 1.74 5.33 -9.20
N ILE A 108 2.59 5.26 -8.17
CA ILE A 108 3.18 4.01 -7.67
C ILE A 108 2.08 3.00 -7.29
N SER A 109 1.00 3.46 -6.63
CA SER A 109 -0.11 2.57 -6.27
C SER A 109 -0.75 1.91 -7.50
N THR A 110 -0.89 2.66 -8.59
CA THR A 110 -1.47 2.17 -9.84
C THR A 110 -0.57 1.13 -10.50
N VAL A 111 0.75 1.39 -10.54
CA VAL A 111 1.72 0.41 -11.06
C VAL A 111 1.72 -0.87 -10.20
N CYS A 112 1.64 -0.74 -8.87
CA CYS A 112 1.53 -1.89 -7.96
C CYS A 112 0.26 -2.71 -8.22
N TYR A 113 -0.87 -2.05 -8.49
CA TYR A 113 -2.11 -2.72 -8.82
C TYR A 113 -1.99 -3.58 -10.08
N VAL A 114 -1.39 -3.05 -11.15
CA VAL A 114 -1.19 -3.81 -12.39
C VAL A 114 -0.22 -4.97 -12.18
N ARG A 115 0.84 -4.79 -11.39
CA ARG A 115 1.89 -5.80 -11.19
C ARG A 115 1.48 -6.94 -10.26
N PHE A 116 0.75 -6.64 -9.19
CA PHE A 116 0.44 -7.58 -8.09
C PHE A 116 -1.05 -7.86 -7.91
N GLY A 117 -1.94 -7.20 -8.66
CA GLY A 117 -3.39 -7.28 -8.49
C GLY A 117 -3.91 -6.60 -7.21
N ARG A 118 -3.03 -6.04 -6.38
CA ARG A 118 -3.38 -5.34 -5.13
C ARG A 118 -2.89 -3.90 -5.19
N ARG A 119 -3.80 -2.97 -4.93
CA ARG A 119 -3.52 -1.54 -4.87
C ARG A 119 -3.22 -1.11 -3.43
N PRO A 120 -1.98 -0.73 -3.09
CA PRO A 120 -1.69 -0.13 -1.79
C PRO A 120 -2.30 1.28 -1.70
N ASP A 121 -2.70 1.70 -0.51
CA ASP A 121 -3.08 3.09 -0.28
C ASP A 121 -1.85 4.01 -0.39
N TYR A 122 -2.03 5.24 -0.88
CA TYR A 122 -0.92 6.17 -1.10
C TYR A 122 -0.16 6.50 0.20
N ARG A 123 -0.84 6.55 1.36
CA ARG A 123 -0.18 6.76 2.66
C ARG A 123 0.66 5.56 3.07
N THR A 124 0.25 4.36 2.64
CA THR A 124 1.04 3.15 2.86
C THR A 124 2.32 3.18 2.02
N VAL A 125 2.23 3.68 0.78
CA VAL A 125 3.40 3.90 -0.08
C VAL A 125 4.35 4.92 0.53
N GLU A 126 3.84 6.06 1.01
CA GLU A 126 4.66 7.07 1.70
C GLU A 126 5.36 6.51 2.94
N TRP A 127 4.63 5.72 3.73
CA TRP A 127 5.21 5.07 4.91
C TRP A 127 6.33 4.10 4.57
N VAL A 128 6.15 3.25 3.55
CA VAL A 128 7.21 2.34 3.07
C VAL A 128 8.43 3.11 2.58
N LEU A 129 8.25 4.24 1.90
CA LEU A 129 9.35 5.06 1.42
C LEU A 129 10.08 5.82 2.55
N ALA A 130 9.41 6.07 3.67
CA ALA A 130 10.03 6.68 4.85
C ALA A 130 10.80 5.65 5.71
N GLU A 131 10.33 4.40 5.74
CA GLU A 131 10.91 3.34 6.56
C GLU A 131 12.10 2.64 5.87
N GLU A 132 12.06 2.45 4.55
CA GLU A 132 13.11 1.73 3.82
C GLU A 132 14.20 2.64 3.27
N PRO A 133 15.49 2.28 3.44
CA PRO A 133 16.57 3.03 2.81
C PRO A 133 16.44 2.95 1.29
N MET A 134 16.41 4.11 0.64
CA MET A 134 16.33 4.17 -0.82
C MET A 134 17.65 3.68 -1.44
N PRO A 135 17.63 2.67 -2.32
CA PRO A 135 18.82 2.20 -3.00
C PRO A 135 19.30 3.30 -3.94
N LEU A 136 20.61 3.52 -3.99
CA LEU A 136 21.25 4.38 -4.98
C LEU A 136 21.21 3.68 -6.35
N ARG A 137 20.07 3.75 -7.05
CA ARG A 137 19.98 3.26 -8.43
C ARG A 137 20.50 4.32 -9.39
N LEU A 138 21.69 4.07 -9.93
CA LEU A 138 22.36 4.93 -10.92
C LEU A 138 21.87 4.70 -12.37
N VAL A 139 21.06 3.65 -12.63
CA VAL A 139 20.71 3.24 -14.00
C VAL A 139 19.19 3.17 -14.18
N ARG A 140 18.68 3.95 -15.15
CA ARG A 140 17.28 3.89 -15.62
C ARG A 140 17.12 2.66 -16.53
N ARG A 141 15.97 1.96 -16.48
CA ARG A 141 15.69 0.82 -17.39
C ARG A 141 15.68 1.22 -18.86
N PHE A 142 15.23 2.44 -19.18
CA PHE A 142 15.29 2.99 -20.53
C PHE A 142 16.03 4.33 -20.54
N PRO A 143 16.89 4.58 -21.53
CA PRO A 143 17.42 5.90 -21.80
C PRO A 143 16.30 6.91 -22.14
N PRO A 144 16.57 8.22 -22.04
CA PRO A 144 15.71 9.26 -22.61
C PRO A 144 15.32 8.97 -24.07
N TYR A 145 14.12 9.39 -24.46
CA TYR A 145 13.49 9.04 -25.75
C TYR A 145 14.35 9.36 -26.97
N ARG A 146 15.18 10.40 -26.90
CA ARG A 146 16.04 10.86 -28.00
C ARG A 146 17.34 10.06 -28.12
N GLU A 147 17.81 9.46 -27.03
CA GLU A 147 19.06 8.69 -26.96
C GLU A 147 18.89 7.25 -27.46
N ILE A 148 17.67 6.73 -27.46
CA ILE A 148 17.35 5.43 -28.06
C ILE A 148 17.52 5.55 -29.59
N ALA A 149 18.49 4.86 -30.19
CA ALA A 149 18.77 4.99 -31.62
C ALA A 149 17.62 4.49 -32.50
N GLU A 150 17.08 3.31 -32.18
CA GLU A 150 16.12 2.59 -33.01
C GLU A 150 14.68 3.14 -32.82
N PRO A 151 13.99 3.61 -33.88
CA PRO A 151 12.63 4.13 -33.78
C PRO A 151 11.59 3.09 -33.34
N ARG A 152 11.86 1.80 -33.58
CA ARG A 152 11.02 0.72 -33.08
C ARG A 152 11.18 0.57 -31.57
N GLU A 153 12.39 0.62 -31.05
CA GLU A 153 12.66 0.52 -29.60
C GLU A 153 12.07 1.68 -28.83
N ARG A 154 12.14 2.91 -29.37
CA ARG A 154 11.46 4.09 -28.78
C ARG A 154 9.98 3.84 -28.54
N ARG A 155 9.30 3.29 -29.55
CA ARG A 155 7.87 2.98 -29.47
C ARG A 155 7.60 1.85 -28.48
N MET A 156 8.44 0.82 -28.48
CA MET A 156 8.32 -0.29 -27.54
C MET A 156 8.53 0.12 -26.09
N ALA A 157 9.46 1.04 -25.79
CA ALA A 157 9.66 1.56 -24.44
C ALA A 157 8.38 2.22 -23.90
N VAL A 158 7.73 3.05 -24.73
CA VAL A 158 6.45 3.70 -24.38
C VAL A 158 5.36 2.67 -24.12
N VAL A 159 5.21 1.68 -25.01
CA VAL A 159 4.18 0.63 -24.88
C VAL A 159 4.42 -0.23 -23.64
N ARG A 160 5.67 -0.62 -23.35
CA ARG A 160 6.02 -1.41 -22.18
C ARG A 160 5.69 -0.68 -20.88
N LEU A 161 6.11 0.58 -20.73
CA LEU A 161 5.80 1.36 -19.54
C LEU A 161 4.28 1.53 -19.35
N HIS A 162 3.54 1.75 -20.44
CA HIS A 162 2.08 1.85 -20.39
C HIS A 162 1.42 0.53 -19.97
N ALA A 163 1.89 -0.61 -20.47
CA ALA A 163 1.42 -1.93 -20.08
C ALA A 163 1.72 -2.28 -18.61
N GLU A 164 2.81 -1.74 -18.05
CA GLU A 164 3.13 -1.82 -16.62
C GLU A 164 2.21 -0.95 -15.73
N GLY A 165 1.32 -0.15 -16.31
CA GLY A 165 0.40 0.72 -15.59
C GLY A 165 0.94 2.12 -15.30
N TRP A 166 2.06 2.51 -15.92
CA TRP A 166 2.55 3.88 -15.82
C TRP A 166 1.59 4.83 -16.54
N ASN A 167 1.30 5.96 -15.89
CA ASN A 167 0.47 6.95 -16.53
C ASN A 167 1.24 7.74 -17.61
N VAL A 168 0.52 8.35 -18.54
CA VAL A 168 1.11 9.10 -19.67
C VAL A 168 2.02 10.25 -19.23
N LYS A 169 1.71 10.91 -18.10
CA LYS A 169 2.53 12.00 -17.55
C LYS A 169 3.87 11.47 -17.01
N SER A 170 3.85 10.36 -16.27
CA SER A 170 5.04 9.69 -15.74
C SER A 170 5.90 9.14 -16.87
N ILE A 171 5.31 8.53 -17.91
CA ILE A 171 6.04 8.05 -19.09
C ILE A 171 6.76 9.21 -19.80
N ALA A 172 6.05 10.32 -20.05
CA ALA A 172 6.62 11.49 -20.70
C ALA A 172 7.78 12.10 -19.87
N SER A 173 7.59 12.20 -18.56
CA SER A 173 8.61 12.67 -17.62
C SER A 173 9.84 11.75 -17.59
N TYR A 174 9.62 10.43 -17.47
CA TYR A 174 10.66 9.42 -17.39
C TYR A 174 11.53 9.37 -18.65
N LEU A 175 10.90 9.37 -19.83
CA LEU A 175 11.59 9.37 -21.13
C LEU A 175 12.03 10.77 -21.58
N LYS A 176 11.82 11.83 -20.78
CA LYS A 176 12.13 13.23 -21.13
C LYS A 176 11.56 13.64 -22.50
N THR A 177 10.28 13.37 -22.73
CA THR A 177 9.57 13.64 -24.00
C THR A 177 8.24 14.35 -23.78
N ALA A 178 7.63 14.83 -24.87
CA ALA A 178 6.31 15.46 -24.82
C ALA A 178 5.19 14.43 -24.65
N ARG A 179 4.14 14.78 -23.90
CA ARG A 179 2.95 13.92 -23.71
C ARG A 179 2.28 13.57 -25.04
N THR A 180 2.29 14.49 -26.00
CA THR A 180 1.74 14.30 -27.35
C THR A 180 2.42 13.15 -28.10
N THR A 181 3.73 12.98 -27.93
CA THR A 181 4.49 11.86 -28.53
C THR A 181 4.07 10.53 -27.93
N VAL A 182 3.83 10.48 -26.62
CA VAL A 182 3.33 9.29 -25.93
C VAL A 182 1.93 8.93 -26.43
N TYR A 183 1.00 9.89 -26.46
CA TYR A 183 -0.36 9.66 -26.98
C TYR A 183 -0.37 9.18 -28.44
N ARG A 184 0.43 9.81 -29.32
CA ARG A 184 0.54 9.40 -30.72
C ARG A 184 1.04 7.96 -30.84
N THR A 185 2.05 7.60 -30.05
CA THR A 185 2.65 6.25 -30.07
C THR A 185 1.65 5.20 -29.62
N LEU A 186 0.89 5.46 -28.54
CA LEU A 186 -0.13 4.55 -28.05
C LEU A 186 -1.30 4.42 -29.04
N LYS A 187 -1.78 5.52 -29.60
CA LYS A 187 -2.85 5.53 -30.60
C LYS A 187 -2.49 4.71 -31.85
N SER A 188 -1.30 4.94 -32.40
CA SER A 188 -0.80 4.18 -33.56
C SER A 188 -0.41 2.73 -33.23
N GLY A 189 -0.31 2.35 -31.96
CA GLY A 189 -0.16 0.96 -31.51
C GLY A 189 -1.50 0.23 -31.57
N SER A 190 -2.56 0.84 -31.01
CA SER A 190 -3.92 0.31 -31.03
C SER A 190 -4.47 0.15 -32.46
N GLU A 191 -4.21 1.12 -33.35
CA GLU A 191 -4.60 1.06 -34.77
C GLU A 191 -3.88 -0.04 -35.57
N ARG A 192 -2.72 -0.52 -35.11
CA ARG A 192 -2.00 -1.66 -35.72
C ARG A 192 -2.45 -3.00 -35.16
N GLY A 193 -2.79 -3.06 -33.88
CA GLY A 193 -3.39 -4.25 -33.26
C GLY A 193 -4.74 -4.60 -33.87
N SER A 194 -5.54 -3.60 -34.25
CA SER A 194 -6.81 -3.82 -34.96
C SER A 194 -6.66 -4.24 -36.43
N ARG A 195 -5.54 -3.87 -37.09
CA ARG A 195 -5.25 -4.27 -38.48
C ARG A 195 -4.58 -5.64 -38.62
N ALA A 196 -3.88 -6.11 -37.58
CA ALA A 196 -3.24 -7.44 -37.59
C ALA A 196 -4.25 -8.60 -37.43
N SER A 197 -5.44 -8.32 -36.90
CA SER A 197 -6.51 -9.30 -36.72
C SER A 197 -7.30 -9.62 -38.00
N THR A 198 -6.99 -8.98 -39.13
CA THR A 198 -7.68 -9.21 -40.42
C THR A 198 -6.80 -9.95 -41.44
N THR A 199 -5.89 -10.80 -40.97
CA THR A 199 -5.22 -11.80 -41.81
C THR A 199 -5.77 -13.17 -41.46
N ASN A 200 -6.95 -13.50 -42.02
CA ASN A 200 -7.45 -14.87 -42.03
C ASN A 200 -6.49 -15.75 -42.85
N PRO A 201 -6.07 -16.94 -42.38
CA PRO A 201 -5.40 -17.90 -43.22
C PRO A 201 -6.42 -18.45 -44.23
N THR A 202 -6.10 -18.39 -45.52
CA THR A 202 -6.85 -19.10 -46.56
C THR A 202 -6.80 -20.60 -46.26
N PRO A 203 -7.94 -21.29 -46.05
CA PRO A 203 -7.93 -22.74 -45.95
C PRO A 203 -7.80 -23.32 -47.35
N GLY A 204 -6.73 -24.09 -47.58
CA GLY A 204 -6.57 -24.89 -48.79
C GLY A 204 -7.64 -25.97 -48.88
N ALA A 205 -8.32 -26.05 -50.03
CA ALA A 205 -9.15 -27.19 -50.39
C ALA A 205 -8.28 -28.24 -51.09
N ALA A 206 -7.91 -29.28 -50.33
CA ALA A 206 -7.26 -30.47 -50.83
C ALA A 206 -8.28 -31.40 -51.53
N SER A 207 -7.94 -31.77 -52.77
CA SER A 207 -8.08 -33.11 -53.38
C SER A 207 -8.98 -34.14 -52.66
N GLY A 208 -10.03 -34.58 -53.37
CA GLY A 208 -10.74 -35.83 -53.11
C GLY A 208 -11.12 -36.53 -54.42
N ARG A 209 -10.24 -37.40 -54.93
CA ARG A 209 -10.55 -38.35 -56.01
C ARG A 209 -11.54 -39.38 -55.48
N ARG A 210 -12.66 -39.55 -56.18
CA ARG A 210 -13.58 -40.68 -56.03
C ARG A 210 -13.14 -41.79 -56.98
N THR A 211 -12.71 -42.92 -56.45
CA THR A 211 -12.64 -44.19 -57.17
C THR A 211 -13.83 -45.04 -56.75
N CYS A 212 -14.77 -45.24 -57.69
CA CYS A 212 -15.79 -46.28 -57.65
C CYS A 212 -15.47 -47.21 -58.84
N GLY A 213 -15.38 -48.52 -58.59
CA GLY A 213 -14.86 -49.49 -59.56
C GLY A 213 -15.81 -49.88 -60.69
N ARG A 214 -15.23 -50.51 -61.72
CA ARG A 214 -15.60 -51.83 -62.22
C ARG A 214 -14.41 -52.44 -62.95
#